data_AF-A0AAD9MPQ8-F1
#
_entry.id   AF-A0AAD9MPQ8-F1
#
_cell.length_a   1.000
_cell.length_b   1.000
_cell.length_c   1.000
_cell.angle_alpha   90.00
_cell.angle_beta   90.00
_cell.angle_gamma   90.00
#
_symmetry.space_group_name_H-M   'P 1'
#
loop_
_entity.id
_entity.type
_entity.pdbx_description
1 polymer ?
#
loop_
_entity_poly.entity_id
_entity_poly.type
_entity_poly.pdbx_seq_one_letter_code
_entity_poly.pdbx_strand_id
1 'polypeptide(L)'
;MDENDKLRLRGNFRYLVGQIRVSDIRDYLFEKRVLTEDDFEELEPGRRTERNAVRVLLMLLFKKGPNAYGLFCCALKESGYEHVVKTLDETELSHIIVESEDQLDSFFKEESMVAEFQRRLWNVTEVLERYKRDVDNLKKKLRTKEEFQKSYANLEKEIVEKGYSEEFVIECLNEYMTKVQQDYTDSSLPVAQKDNLSRQASPMIVLSHSRQKICQIAIELSKDIVLLMISEPNEMVPVPNRYAKTMRKTVRLMTQTKQEVFQSYTEKLLLTEANGFGVLKQVADEMFGVGHINWGRIVALFAFGGFVARNANENKMKSIVDYTGEYLGKYVAKYLGGWIEKQGGWDDFEKFFTETETQPSFGWQSLFLTAIGLTALAALASVKGST
;
A
#
# COMPACT_ATOMS: atom_id res chain seq x y z
N MET A 1 -46.70 -28.72 -25.25
CA MET A 1 -46.47 -30.09 -24.76
C MET A 1 -47.82 -30.70 -24.40
N ASP A 2 -47.98 -32.02 -24.45
CA ASP A 2 -49.21 -32.65 -23.94
C ASP A 2 -49.22 -32.73 -22.40
N GLU A 3 -50.32 -33.19 -21.80
CA GLU A 3 -50.42 -33.26 -20.34
C GLU A 3 -49.49 -34.31 -19.72
N ASN A 4 -49.19 -35.40 -20.43
CA ASN A 4 -48.27 -36.41 -19.93
C ASN A 4 -46.84 -35.90 -19.90
N ASP A 5 -46.42 -35.15 -20.92
CA ASP A 5 -45.13 -34.46 -20.96
C ASP A 5 -44.97 -33.47 -19.80
N LYS A 6 -46.03 -32.70 -19.51
CA LYS A 6 -46.04 -31.79 -18.37
C LYS A 6 -45.93 -32.55 -17.04
N LEU A 7 -46.63 -33.67 -16.89
CA LEU A 7 -46.54 -34.51 -15.69
C LEU A 7 -45.14 -35.10 -15.51
N ARG A 8 -44.49 -35.58 -16.59
CA ARG A 8 -43.11 -36.08 -16.54
C ARG A 8 -42.12 -35.00 -16.06
N LEU A 9 -42.23 -33.79 -16.60
CA LEU A 9 -41.41 -32.66 -16.15
C LEU A 9 -41.68 -32.27 -14.69
N ARG A 10 -42.95 -32.26 -14.27
CA ARG A 10 -43.33 -31.94 -12.88
C ARG A 10 -42.84 -32.99 -11.89
N GLY A 11 -43.09 -34.27 -12.15
CA GLY A 11 -42.70 -35.38 -11.28
C GLY A 11 -41.19 -35.47 -11.06
N ASN A 12 -40.40 -35.07 -12.07
CA ASN A 12 -38.95 -35.13 -12.03
C ASN A 12 -38.28 -33.77 -11.82
N PHE A 13 -39.02 -32.72 -11.49
CA PHE A 13 -38.50 -31.36 -11.48
C PHE A 13 -37.26 -31.21 -10.57
N ARG A 14 -37.31 -31.72 -9.34
CA ARG A 14 -36.18 -31.69 -8.40
C ARG A 14 -34.98 -32.50 -8.89
N TYR A 15 -35.24 -33.64 -9.53
CA TYR A 15 -34.22 -34.48 -10.12
C TYR A 15 -33.51 -33.74 -11.26
N LEU A 16 -34.27 -33.17 -12.19
CA LEU A 16 -33.74 -32.40 -13.32
C LEU A 16 -32.84 -31.24 -12.87
N VAL A 17 -33.28 -30.45 -11.88
CA VAL A 17 -32.49 -29.32 -11.32
C VAL A 17 -31.13 -29.75 -10.77
N GLY A 18 -31.00 -31.00 -10.33
CA GLY A 18 -29.74 -31.55 -9.80
C GLY A 18 -28.85 -32.24 -10.83
N GLN A 19 -29.38 -32.65 -11.98
CA GLN A 19 -28.69 -33.54 -12.92
C GLN A 19 -28.23 -32.87 -14.21
N ILE A 20 -28.87 -31.78 -14.64
CA ILE A 20 -28.58 -31.14 -15.93
C ILE A 20 -27.98 -29.75 -15.75
N ARG A 21 -27.26 -29.27 -16.76
CA ARG A 21 -26.80 -27.89 -16.86
C ARG A 21 -27.46 -27.20 -18.04
N VAL A 22 -27.91 -25.97 -17.84
CA VAL A 22 -28.50 -25.12 -18.88
C VAL A 22 -27.48 -24.81 -19.96
N SER A 23 -26.21 -24.59 -19.60
CA SER A 23 -25.13 -24.33 -20.56
C SER A 23 -25.03 -25.37 -21.67
N ASP A 24 -25.36 -26.62 -21.35
CA ASP A 24 -25.11 -27.75 -22.24
C ASP A 24 -26.24 -27.89 -23.28
N ILE A 25 -27.45 -27.43 -22.94
CA ILE A 25 -28.67 -27.65 -23.74
C ILE A 25 -29.31 -26.38 -24.28
N ARG A 26 -28.97 -25.20 -23.73
CA ARG A 26 -29.57 -23.90 -24.08
C ARG A 26 -29.37 -23.54 -25.54
N ASP A 27 -28.18 -23.72 -26.08
CA ASP A 27 -27.85 -23.35 -27.45
C ASP A 27 -28.63 -24.20 -28.45
N TYR A 28 -28.76 -25.51 -28.19
CA TYR A 28 -29.58 -26.41 -28.99
C TYR A 28 -31.05 -26.00 -28.97
N LEU A 29 -31.60 -25.68 -27.78
CA LEU A 29 -33.00 -25.28 -27.64
C LEU A 29 -33.30 -23.93 -28.31
N PHE A 30 -32.33 -23.03 -28.36
CA PHE A 30 -32.42 -21.78 -29.12
C PHE A 30 -32.37 -22.04 -30.63
N GLU A 31 -31.43 -22.86 -31.09
CA GLU A 31 -31.31 -23.25 -32.51
C GLU A 31 -32.60 -23.90 -33.03
N LYS A 32 -33.21 -24.79 -32.23
CA LYS A 32 -34.49 -25.45 -32.55
C LYS A 32 -35.72 -24.55 -32.29
N ARG A 33 -35.52 -23.27 -31.97
CA ARG A 33 -36.56 -22.25 -31.74
C ARG A 33 -37.55 -22.60 -30.63
N VAL A 34 -37.11 -23.37 -29.64
CA VAL A 34 -37.86 -23.60 -28.40
C VAL A 34 -37.72 -22.38 -27.49
N LEU A 35 -36.52 -21.79 -27.43
CA LEU A 35 -36.23 -20.55 -26.72
C LEU A 35 -36.27 -19.37 -27.70
N THR A 36 -36.91 -18.27 -27.29
CA THR A 36 -36.80 -16.96 -27.96
C THR A 36 -35.49 -16.29 -27.59
N GLU A 37 -35.19 -15.15 -28.24
CA GLU A 37 -34.03 -14.32 -27.89
C GLU A 37 -34.09 -13.84 -26.44
N ASP A 38 -35.26 -13.39 -25.98
CA ASP A 38 -35.49 -13.00 -24.58
C ASP A 38 -35.27 -14.17 -23.61
N ASP A 39 -35.79 -15.36 -23.92
CA ASP A 39 -35.58 -16.56 -23.09
C ASP A 39 -34.09 -16.93 -23.04
N PHE A 40 -33.40 -16.78 -24.17
CA PHE A 40 -31.98 -17.06 -24.30
C PHE A 40 -31.19 -16.13 -23.40
N GLU A 41 -31.37 -14.81 -23.51
CA GLU A 41 -30.77 -13.82 -22.60
C GLU A 41 -31.12 -14.10 -21.13
N GLU A 42 -32.36 -14.51 -20.84
CA GLU A 42 -32.74 -14.83 -19.47
C GLU A 42 -31.90 -15.95 -18.86
N LEU A 43 -31.51 -16.91 -19.70
CA LEU A 43 -30.75 -18.10 -19.34
C LEU A 43 -29.23 -17.93 -19.51
N GLU A 44 -28.73 -16.69 -19.61
CA GLU A 44 -27.31 -16.41 -19.75
C GLU A 44 -26.47 -16.97 -18.58
N PRO A 45 -25.36 -17.68 -18.86
CA PRO A 45 -24.46 -18.20 -17.83
C PRO A 45 -23.95 -17.09 -16.88
N GLY A 46 -23.96 -17.37 -15.58
CA GLY A 46 -23.48 -16.43 -14.55
C GLY A 46 -24.52 -15.43 -14.03
N ARG A 47 -25.66 -15.27 -14.72
CA ARG A 47 -26.77 -14.40 -14.25
C ARG A 47 -27.46 -14.95 -12.99
N ARG A 48 -27.47 -16.28 -12.83
CA ARG A 48 -28.02 -17.00 -11.67
C ARG A 48 -27.24 -18.28 -11.41
N THR A 49 -27.48 -18.93 -10.27
CA THR A 49 -26.89 -20.25 -9.99
C THR A 49 -27.38 -21.28 -11.00
N GLU A 50 -26.58 -22.29 -11.29
CA GLU A 50 -26.91 -23.32 -12.29
C GLU A 50 -28.28 -23.97 -11.99
N ARG A 51 -28.52 -24.32 -10.72
CA ARG A 51 -29.81 -24.86 -10.28
C ARG A 51 -30.98 -23.90 -10.58
N ASN A 52 -30.79 -22.60 -10.38
CA ASN A 52 -31.84 -21.62 -10.68
C ASN A 52 -32.00 -21.39 -12.18
N ALA A 53 -30.93 -21.52 -12.97
CA ALA A 53 -31.03 -21.50 -14.43
C ALA A 53 -31.87 -22.67 -14.91
N VAL A 54 -31.62 -23.89 -14.41
CA VAL A 54 -32.42 -25.08 -14.77
C VAL A 54 -33.88 -24.89 -14.39
N ARG A 55 -34.18 -24.37 -13.20
CA ARG A 55 -35.55 -24.06 -12.78
C ARG A 55 -36.27 -23.14 -13.77
N VAL A 56 -35.61 -22.05 -14.19
CA VAL A 56 -36.16 -21.07 -15.13
C VAL A 56 -36.39 -21.71 -16.49
N LEU A 57 -35.43 -22.50 -16.98
CA LEU A 57 -35.57 -23.24 -18.22
C LEU A 57 -36.79 -24.17 -18.17
N LEU A 58 -36.97 -24.94 -17.09
CA LEU A 58 -38.12 -25.84 -16.93
C LEU A 58 -39.44 -25.07 -16.88
N MET A 59 -39.50 -23.92 -16.20
CA MET A 59 -40.68 -23.03 -16.20
C MET A 59 -41.01 -22.48 -17.58
N LEU A 60 -39.98 -22.09 -18.34
CA LEU A 60 -40.15 -21.60 -19.70
C LEU A 60 -40.71 -22.69 -20.61
N LEU A 61 -40.22 -23.93 -20.49
CA LEU A 61 -40.71 -25.08 -21.29
C LEU A 61 -42.22 -25.30 -21.14
N PHE A 62 -42.80 -25.13 -19.94
CA PHE A 62 -44.25 -25.21 -19.73
C PHE A 62 -45.05 -24.22 -20.58
N LYS A 63 -44.44 -23.08 -20.91
CA LYS A 63 -45.04 -22.01 -21.73
C LYS A 63 -44.75 -22.17 -23.23
N LYS A 64 -44.00 -23.20 -23.66
CA LYS A 64 -43.62 -23.42 -25.06
C LYS A 64 -44.56 -24.39 -25.78
N GLY A 65 -44.43 -24.41 -27.11
CA GLY A 65 -45.31 -25.13 -28.03
C GLY A 65 -45.37 -26.66 -27.84
N PRO A 66 -46.19 -27.37 -28.64
CA PRO A 66 -46.42 -28.81 -28.53
C PRO A 66 -45.13 -29.63 -28.50
N ASN A 67 -44.12 -29.26 -29.29
CA ASN A 67 -42.90 -30.03 -29.48
C ASN A 67 -41.77 -29.74 -28.47
N ALA A 68 -41.99 -28.83 -27.52
CA ALA A 68 -40.93 -28.36 -26.61
C ALA A 68 -40.33 -29.49 -25.75
N TYR A 69 -41.16 -30.41 -25.25
CA TYR A 69 -40.72 -31.56 -24.47
C TYR A 69 -39.85 -32.51 -25.28
N GLY A 70 -40.29 -32.85 -26.50
CA GLY A 70 -39.53 -33.73 -27.39
C GLY A 70 -38.17 -33.14 -27.76
N LEU A 71 -38.12 -31.85 -28.08
CA LEU A 71 -36.88 -31.15 -28.40
C LEU A 71 -35.96 -30.98 -27.18
N PHE A 72 -36.52 -30.82 -25.99
CA PHE A 72 -35.77 -30.88 -24.73
C PHE A 72 -35.14 -32.26 -24.49
N CYS A 73 -35.89 -33.34 -24.73
CA CYS A 73 -35.34 -34.69 -24.63
C CYS A 73 -34.24 -34.94 -25.67
N CYS A 74 -34.36 -34.40 -26.90
CA CYS A 74 -33.28 -34.46 -27.89
C CYS A 74 -32.04 -33.70 -27.42
N ALA A 75 -32.20 -32.48 -26.91
CA ALA A 75 -31.10 -31.68 -26.37
C ALA A 75 -30.35 -32.42 -25.26
N LEU A 76 -31.09 -33.08 -24.36
CA LEU A 76 -30.52 -33.91 -23.30
C LEU A 76 -29.71 -35.08 -23.85
N LYS A 77 -30.24 -35.82 -24.84
CA LYS A 77 -29.50 -36.94 -25.46
C LYS A 77 -28.23 -36.47 -26.15
N GLU A 78 -28.30 -35.40 -26.95
CA GLU A 78 -27.12 -34.87 -27.64
C GLU A 78 -26.04 -34.34 -26.68
N SER A 79 -26.42 -33.99 -25.46
CA SER A 79 -25.53 -33.49 -24.42
C SER A 79 -25.08 -34.58 -23.42
N GLY A 80 -25.37 -35.86 -23.66
CA GLY A 80 -24.92 -36.98 -22.82
C GLY A 80 -25.77 -37.25 -21.57
N TYR A 81 -27.01 -36.75 -21.54
CA TYR A 81 -27.98 -36.95 -20.45
C TYR A 81 -29.00 -38.04 -20.76
N GLU A 82 -28.60 -39.13 -21.45
CA GLU A 82 -29.52 -40.23 -21.81
C GLU A 82 -30.14 -40.90 -20.59
N HIS A 83 -29.39 -40.98 -19.48
CA HIS A 83 -29.90 -41.51 -18.21
C HIS A 83 -31.04 -40.66 -17.64
N VAL A 84 -31.01 -39.33 -17.85
CA VAL A 84 -32.07 -38.42 -17.43
C VAL A 84 -33.32 -38.66 -18.28
N VAL A 85 -33.17 -38.78 -19.61
CA VAL A 85 -34.31 -39.06 -20.49
C VAL A 85 -34.96 -40.40 -20.18
N LYS A 86 -34.15 -41.44 -19.93
CA LYS A 86 -34.67 -42.74 -19.49
C LYS A 86 -35.51 -42.62 -18.20
N THR A 87 -35.03 -41.83 -17.24
CA THR A 87 -35.77 -41.58 -15.98
C THR A 87 -37.11 -40.88 -16.25
N LEU A 88 -37.14 -39.91 -17.18
CA LEU A 88 -38.38 -39.23 -17.58
C LEU A 88 -39.37 -40.17 -18.27
N ASP A 89 -38.88 -41.06 -19.13
CA ASP A 89 -39.71 -42.03 -19.85
C ASP A 89 -40.31 -43.09 -18.91
N GLU A 90 -39.57 -43.50 -17.88
CA GLU A 90 -39.98 -44.50 -16.87
C GLU A 90 -40.87 -43.93 -15.76
N THR A 91 -41.25 -42.65 -15.83
CA THR A 91 -42.01 -41.98 -14.76
C THR A 91 -43.46 -42.46 -14.68
N GLU A 92 -43.86 -43.01 -13.54
CA GLU A 92 -45.26 -43.36 -13.24
C GLU A 92 -46.12 -42.10 -13.03
N LEU A 93 -47.09 -41.88 -13.92
CA LEU A 93 -47.89 -40.64 -13.93
C LEU A 93 -49.08 -40.66 -12.95
N SER A 94 -49.49 -41.84 -12.44
CA SER A 94 -50.70 -42.03 -11.63
C SER A 94 -50.65 -41.38 -10.25
N HIS A 95 -49.47 -41.05 -9.73
CA HIS A 95 -49.25 -40.53 -8.38
C HIS A 95 -48.78 -39.08 -8.33
N ILE A 96 -48.64 -38.42 -9.49
CA ILE A 96 -48.15 -37.04 -9.56
C ILE A 96 -49.30 -36.09 -9.22
N ILE A 97 -49.22 -35.44 -8.07
CA ILE A 97 -50.19 -34.43 -7.62
C ILE A 97 -50.08 -33.22 -8.58
N VAL A 98 -51.19 -32.84 -9.21
CA VAL A 98 -51.28 -31.65 -10.05
C VAL A 98 -51.44 -30.42 -9.15
N GLU A 99 -50.34 -29.90 -8.62
CA GLU A 99 -50.33 -28.56 -8.03
C GLU A 99 -50.53 -27.53 -9.17
N SER A 100 -51.35 -26.49 -8.92
CA SER A 100 -51.60 -25.45 -9.93
C SER A 100 -50.30 -24.69 -10.26
N GLU A 101 -50.20 -24.10 -11.45
CA GLU A 101 -49.03 -23.28 -11.83
C GLU A 101 -48.74 -22.17 -10.81
N ASP A 102 -49.78 -21.60 -10.20
CA ASP A 102 -49.67 -20.60 -9.13
C ASP A 102 -49.03 -21.13 -7.85
N GLN A 103 -49.26 -22.39 -7.48
CA GLN A 103 -48.65 -23.00 -6.29
C GLN A 103 -47.18 -23.34 -6.51
N LEU A 104 -46.82 -23.77 -7.73
CA LEU A 104 -45.43 -23.98 -8.12
C LEU A 104 -44.65 -22.66 -8.08
N ASP A 105 -45.22 -21.58 -8.65
CA ASP A 105 -44.65 -20.22 -8.61
C ASP A 105 -44.48 -19.71 -7.17
N SER A 106 -45.43 -19.99 -6.28
CA SER A 106 -45.34 -19.65 -4.86
C SER A 106 -44.22 -20.42 -4.15
N PHE A 107 -44.12 -21.73 -4.39
CA PHE A 107 -43.07 -22.59 -3.85
C PHE A 107 -41.68 -22.12 -4.30
N PHE A 108 -41.52 -21.69 -5.55
CA PHE A 108 -40.24 -21.15 -6.06
C PHE A 108 -39.90 -19.75 -5.55
N LYS A 109 -40.90 -18.89 -5.33
CA LYS A 109 -40.69 -17.58 -4.68
C LYS A 109 -40.18 -17.75 -3.25
N GLU A 110 -40.72 -18.71 -2.50
CA GLU A 110 -40.24 -19.03 -1.15
C GLU A 110 -38.81 -19.57 -1.18
N GLU A 111 -38.49 -20.53 -2.06
CA GLU A 111 -37.13 -21.09 -2.16
C GLU A 111 -36.10 -20.04 -2.63
N SER A 112 -36.48 -19.15 -3.55
CA SER A 112 -35.67 -18.02 -4.00
C SER A 112 -35.46 -16.97 -2.90
N MET A 113 -36.51 -16.64 -2.13
CA MET A 113 -36.39 -15.75 -0.97
C MET A 113 -35.46 -16.36 0.09
N VAL A 114 -35.58 -17.65 0.37
CA VAL A 114 -34.70 -18.35 1.32
C VAL A 114 -33.25 -18.30 0.83
N ALA A 115 -32.99 -18.54 -0.45
CA ALA A 115 -31.64 -18.45 -1.02
C ALA A 115 -31.08 -17.01 -0.97
N GLU A 116 -31.90 -16.00 -1.25
CA GLU A 116 -31.49 -14.59 -1.15
C GLU A 116 -31.21 -14.20 0.31
N PHE A 117 -32.07 -14.63 1.23
CA PHE A 117 -31.91 -14.41 2.66
C PHE A 117 -30.65 -15.09 3.20
N GLN A 118 -30.38 -16.33 2.80
CA GLN A 118 -29.14 -17.04 3.11
C GLN A 118 -27.90 -16.31 2.56
N ARG A 119 -27.98 -15.75 1.35
CA ARG A 119 -26.89 -14.95 0.77
C ARG A 119 -26.65 -13.64 1.54
N ARG A 120 -27.72 -12.94 1.92
CA ARG A 120 -27.64 -11.74 2.75
C ARG A 120 -27.07 -12.05 4.13
N LEU A 121 -27.52 -13.14 4.76
CA LEU A 121 -26.96 -13.66 6.01
C LEU A 121 -25.47 -13.94 5.86
N TRP A 122 -25.05 -14.67 4.82
CA TRP A 122 -23.65 -14.97 4.56
C TRP A 122 -22.79 -13.71 4.41
N ASN A 123 -23.27 -12.72 3.64
CA ASN A 123 -22.57 -11.44 3.47
C ASN A 123 -22.44 -10.67 4.78
N VAL A 124 -23.50 -10.65 5.60
CA VAL A 124 -23.48 -10.03 6.93
C VAL A 124 -22.50 -10.78 7.84
N THR A 125 -22.47 -12.11 7.80
CA THR A 125 -21.53 -12.93 8.57
C THR A 125 -20.08 -12.66 8.15
N GLU A 126 -19.78 -12.57 6.86
CA GLU A 126 -18.46 -12.22 6.34
C GLU A 126 -18.01 -10.82 6.79
N VAL A 127 -18.91 -9.84 6.73
CA VAL A 127 -18.64 -8.48 7.21
C VAL A 127 -18.38 -8.48 8.72
N LEU A 128 -19.17 -9.22 9.50
CA LEU A 128 -18.97 -9.36 10.94
C LEU A 128 -17.63 -10.03 11.27
N GLU A 129 -17.25 -11.09 10.55
CA GLU A 129 -15.95 -11.75 10.73
C GLU A 129 -14.77 -10.85 10.31
N ARG A 130 -14.96 -9.98 9.31
CA ARG A 130 -13.98 -8.94 8.97
C ARG A 130 -13.82 -7.93 10.12
N TYR A 131 -14.92 -7.39 10.62
CA TYR A 131 -14.87 -6.46 11.75
C TYR A 131 -14.27 -7.10 13.01
N LYS A 132 -14.56 -8.37 13.27
CA LYS A 132 -13.98 -9.12 14.39
C LYS A 132 -12.46 -9.24 14.26
N ARG A 133 -11.95 -9.57 13.07
CA ARG A 133 -10.51 -9.58 12.76
C ARG A 133 -9.86 -8.19 12.95
N ASP A 134 -10.52 -7.14 12.49
CA ASP A 134 -10.02 -5.77 12.66
C ASP A 134 -9.99 -5.35 14.13
N VAL A 135 -11.03 -5.69 14.90
CA VAL A 135 -11.07 -5.49 16.35
C VAL A 135 -9.97 -6.30 17.04
N ASP A 136 -9.71 -7.54 16.64
CA ASP A 136 -8.64 -8.36 17.23
C ASP A 136 -7.25 -7.82 16.89
N ASN A 137 -7.05 -7.33 15.66
CA ASN A 137 -5.83 -6.64 15.24
C ASN A 137 -5.61 -5.34 16.03
N LEU A 138 -6.66 -4.55 16.23
CA LEU A 138 -6.60 -3.33 17.04
C LEU A 138 -6.32 -3.66 18.52
N LYS A 139 -6.96 -4.69 19.08
CA LYS A 139 -6.66 -5.19 20.43
C LYS A 139 -5.22 -5.69 20.55
N LYS A 140 -4.66 -6.32 19.52
CA LYS A 140 -3.24 -6.74 19.50
C LYS A 140 -2.32 -5.52 19.49
N LYS A 141 -2.58 -4.52 18.63
CA LYS A 141 -1.81 -3.27 18.60
C LYS A 141 -1.91 -2.49 19.91
N LEU A 142 -3.09 -2.42 20.51
CA LEU A 142 -3.31 -1.78 21.81
C LEU A 142 -2.56 -2.53 22.92
N ARG A 143 -2.64 -3.87 22.97
CA ARG A 143 -1.85 -4.69 23.92
C ARG A 143 -0.36 -4.47 23.76
N THR A 144 0.19 -4.47 22.54
CA THR A 144 1.62 -4.20 22.34
C THR A 144 2.00 -2.79 22.81
N LYS A 145 1.12 -1.80 22.61
CA LYS A 145 1.35 -0.44 23.10
C LYS A 145 1.29 -0.37 24.63
N GLU A 146 0.33 -1.03 25.26
CA GLU A 146 0.20 -1.13 26.71
C GLU A 146 1.35 -1.91 27.34
N GLU A 147 1.80 -3.01 26.71
CA GLU A 147 2.97 -3.79 27.10
C GLU A 147 4.25 -2.96 26.99
N PHE A 148 4.42 -2.20 25.92
CA PHE A 148 5.55 -1.28 25.76
C PHE A 148 5.51 -0.18 26.81
N GLN A 149 4.33 0.41 27.07
CA GLN A 149 4.15 1.49 28.03
C GLN A 149 4.31 1.00 29.47
N LYS A 150 3.89 -0.23 29.78
CA LYS A 150 4.09 -0.90 31.07
C LYS A 150 5.52 -1.37 31.24
N SER A 151 6.18 -1.82 30.18
CA SER A 151 7.62 -2.12 30.17
C SER A 151 8.42 -0.84 30.42
N TYR A 152 8.03 0.28 29.81
CA TYR A 152 8.67 1.58 30.02
C TYR A 152 8.46 2.08 31.46
N ALA A 153 7.23 2.05 31.95
CA ALA A 153 6.91 2.44 33.32
C ALA A 153 7.56 1.52 34.36
N ASN A 154 7.67 0.21 34.10
CA ASN A 154 8.38 -0.72 34.97
C ASN A 154 9.90 -0.49 34.92
N LEU A 155 10.46 -0.19 33.74
CA LEU A 155 11.88 0.20 33.62
C LEU A 155 12.14 1.46 34.44
N GLU A 156 11.30 2.47 34.28
CA GLU A 156 11.36 3.75 34.99
C GLU A 156 11.25 3.55 36.50
N LYS A 157 10.34 2.66 36.95
CA LYS A 157 10.17 2.32 38.36
C LYS A 157 11.32 1.48 38.93
N GLU A 158 11.86 0.54 38.15
CA GLU A 158 13.00 -0.31 38.55
C GLU A 158 14.31 0.50 38.60
N ILE A 159 14.47 1.49 37.72
CA ILE A 159 15.54 2.48 37.74
C ILE A 159 15.45 3.31 39.04
N VAL A 160 14.26 3.82 39.37
CA VAL A 160 14.02 4.60 40.60
C VAL A 160 14.15 3.75 41.88
N GLU A 161 13.63 2.52 41.91
CA GLU A 161 13.63 1.63 43.10
C GLU A 161 15.00 1.02 43.40
N LYS A 162 15.82 0.73 42.38
CA LYS A 162 17.21 0.27 42.57
C LYS A 162 18.19 1.43 42.84
N GLY A 163 17.68 2.66 42.96
CA GLY A 163 18.48 3.85 43.27
C GLY A 163 19.35 4.31 42.11
N TYR A 164 19.04 3.87 40.89
CA TYR A 164 19.76 4.29 39.69
C TYR A 164 19.14 5.59 39.21
N SER A 165 19.84 6.71 39.38
CA SER A 165 19.40 7.94 38.74
C SER A 165 19.49 7.80 37.22
N GLU A 166 18.79 8.64 36.48
CA GLU A 166 18.93 8.71 35.01
C GLU A 166 20.41 8.86 34.62
N GLU A 167 21.22 9.54 35.46
CA GLU A 167 22.67 9.61 35.31
C GLU A 167 23.39 8.25 35.48
N PHE A 168 22.96 7.40 36.40
CA PHE A 168 23.58 6.08 36.63
C PHE A 168 23.32 5.09 35.48
N VAL A 169 22.11 5.10 34.89
CA VAL A 169 21.81 4.25 33.72
C VAL A 169 22.63 4.70 32.51
N ILE A 170 22.80 6.02 32.35
CA ILE A 170 23.70 6.62 31.37
C ILE A 170 25.16 6.23 31.66
N GLU A 171 25.57 6.19 32.93
CA GLU A 171 26.91 5.75 33.36
C GLU A 171 27.18 4.28 33.04
N CYS A 172 26.23 3.37 33.29
CA CYS A 172 26.36 1.94 32.93
C CYS A 172 26.38 1.71 31.41
N LEU A 173 25.57 2.44 30.64
CA LEU A 173 25.62 2.39 29.18
C LEU A 173 26.97 2.89 28.66
N ASN A 174 27.53 3.93 29.27
CA ASN A 174 28.87 4.42 28.96
C ASN A 174 29.95 3.39 29.33
N GLU A 175 29.85 2.71 30.47
CA GLU A 175 30.81 1.69 30.91
C GLU A 175 30.78 0.43 30.00
N TYR A 176 29.60 -0.01 29.58
CA TYR A 176 29.43 -1.10 28.61
C TYR A 176 30.04 -0.74 27.25
N MET A 177 29.76 0.47 26.74
CA MET A 177 30.35 0.97 25.50
C MET A 177 31.87 1.12 25.61
N THR A 178 32.38 1.48 26.79
CA THR A 178 33.83 1.58 27.07
C THR A 178 34.52 0.22 27.07
N LYS A 179 33.89 -0.83 27.62
CA LYS A 179 34.39 -2.22 27.53
C LYS A 179 34.41 -2.73 26.09
N VAL A 180 33.36 -2.46 25.31
CA VAL A 180 33.28 -2.80 23.88
C VAL A 180 34.37 -2.08 23.07
N GLN A 181 34.75 -0.85 23.47
CA GLN A 181 35.87 -0.11 22.90
C GLN A 181 37.25 -0.63 23.35
N GLN A 182 37.39 -1.11 24.60
CA GLN A 182 38.65 -1.69 25.11
C GLN A 182 38.99 -3.01 24.41
N ASP A 183 38.01 -3.89 24.21
CA ASP A 183 38.19 -5.17 23.50
C ASP A 183 38.57 -4.97 22.01
N TYR A 184 38.21 -3.82 21.44
CA TYR A 184 38.62 -3.42 20.08
C TYR A 184 40.03 -2.82 20.00
N THR A 185 40.58 -2.33 21.12
CA THR A 185 41.89 -1.63 21.15
C THR A 185 43.10 -2.51 21.44
N ASP A 186 42.93 -3.80 21.76
CA ASP A 186 44.05 -4.69 22.13
C ASP A 186 44.75 -5.40 20.93
N SER A 187 44.34 -5.09 19.69
CA SER A 187 45.06 -5.53 18.47
C SER A 187 45.62 -4.34 17.67
N SER A 188 46.64 -3.71 18.26
CA SER A 188 47.76 -3.00 17.63
C SER A 188 47.49 -2.12 16.40
N LEU A 189 47.23 -0.83 16.60
CA LEU A 189 47.45 0.23 15.60
C LEU A 189 48.16 1.47 16.22
N PRO A 190 48.99 2.21 15.45
CA PRO A 190 49.99 3.15 15.98
C PRO A 190 49.44 4.50 16.52
N VAL A 191 50.27 5.16 17.34
CA VAL A 191 50.00 6.35 18.19
C VAL A 191 49.31 7.53 17.47
N ALA A 192 49.44 7.71 16.16
CA ALA A 192 48.74 8.78 15.42
C ALA A 192 47.20 8.59 15.34
N GLN A 193 46.70 7.39 15.60
CA GLN A 193 45.26 7.11 15.70
C GLN A 193 44.71 7.29 17.12
N LYS A 194 45.55 7.25 18.15
CA LYS A 194 45.15 7.53 19.55
C LYS A 194 44.67 8.97 19.74
N ASP A 195 45.28 9.94 19.05
CA ASP A 195 44.85 11.35 19.09
C ASP A 195 43.53 11.61 18.35
N ASN A 196 43.17 10.75 17.39
CA ASN A 196 41.94 10.88 16.61
C ASN A 196 40.71 10.28 17.32
N LEU A 197 40.89 9.21 18.09
CA LEU A 197 39.80 8.59 18.84
C LEU A 197 39.50 9.31 20.17
N SER A 198 40.51 9.95 20.79
CA SER A 198 40.34 10.84 21.95
C SER A 198 39.46 12.06 21.65
N ARG A 199 39.35 12.44 20.36
CA ARG A 199 38.49 13.54 19.88
C ARG A 199 37.09 13.09 19.45
N GLN A 200 36.85 11.78 19.34
CA GLN A 200 35.59 11.24 18.81
C GLN A 200 34.65 10.66 19.88
N ALA A 201 35.08 10.55 21.14
CA ALA A 201 34.17 10.37 22.25
C ALA A 201 33.92 11.74 22.91
N SER A 202 32.76 12.34 22.66
CA SER A 202 32.23 13.43 23.48
C SER A 202 30.83 13.06 23.98
N PRO A 203 30.48 13.49 25.20
CA PRO A 203 29.49 12.86 26.08
C PRO A 203 28.07 13.11 25.59
N MET A 204 27.09 12.39 26.12
CA MET A 204 25.66 12.61 25.85
C MET A 204 25.27 14.08 26.14
N ILE A 205 25.14 14.90 25.08
CA ILE A 205 24.85 16.34 25.18
C ILE A 205 23.33 16.54 25.22
N VAL A 206 22.79 17.10 26.32
CA VAL A 206 21.50 17.79 26.30
C VAL A 206 21.59 18.87 25.23
N LEU A 207 20.91 18.67 24.08
CA LEU A 207 21.03 19.60 22.95
C LEU A 207 20.65 21.01 23.41
N SER A 208 21.51 21.98 23.09
CA SER A 208 21.26 23.39 23.37
C SER A 208 19.90 23.80 22.78
N HIS A 209 19.24 24.82 23.36
CA HIS A 209 17.99 25.34 22.80
C HIS A 209 18.16 25.79 21.33
N SER A 210 19.35 26.30 20.99
CA SER A 210 19.76 26.60 19.61
C SER A 210 19.75 25.35 18.73
N ARG A 211 20.30 24.24 19.23
CA ARG A 211 20.36 22.98 18.50
C ARG A 211 19.00 22.31 18.33
N GLN A 212 18.12 22.40 19.33
CA GLN A 212 16.73 21.95 19.21
C GLN A 212 16.01 22.71 18.09
N LYS A 213 16.17 24.05 18.04
CA LYS A 213 15.59 24.90 17.00
C LYS A 213 16.12 24.54 15.61
N ILE A 214 17.42 24.27 15.48
CA ILE A 214 18.03 23.80 14.23
C ILE A 214 17.39 22.50 13.75
N CYS A 215 17.20 21.54 14.65
CA CYS A 215 16.60 20.24 14.33
C CYS A 215 15.13 20.40 13.91
N GLN A 216 14.37 21.24 14.61
CA GLN A 216 12.97 21.51 14.28
C GLN A 216 12.82 22.13 12.89
N ILE A 217 13.63 23.16 12.58
CA ILE A 217 13.61 23.81 11.25
C ILE A 217 14.00 22.82 10.15
N ALA A 218 14.95 21.91 10.39
CA ALA A 218 15.34 20.89 9.41
C ALA A 218 14.14 20.01 8.99
N ILE A 219 13.32 19.60 9.97
CA ILE A 219 12.12 18.80 9.75
C ILE A 219 11.05 19.61 9.01
N GLU A 220 10.82 20.86 9.43
CA GLU A 220 9.86 21.75 8.77
C GLU A 220 10.24 22.00 7.31
N LEU A 221 11.51 22.29 7.01
CA LEU A 221 11.99 22.52 5.65
C LEU A 221 11.83 21.28 4.75
N SER A 222 12.12 20.09 5.28
CA SER A 222 11.98 18.88 4.49
C SER A 222 10.52 18.55 4.17
N LYS A 223 9.62 18.70 5.15
CA LYS A 223 8.17 18.54 4.95
C LYS A 223 7.62 19.60 3.98
N ASP A 224 8.11 20.83 4.09
CA ASP A 224 7.75 21.95 3.20
C ASP A 224 8.10 21.67 1.74
N ILE A 225 9.31 21.18 1.47
CA ILE A 225 9.75 20.84 0.11
C ILE A 225 8.98 19.65 -0.46
N VAL A 226 8.69 18.63 0.35
CA VAL A 226 7.84 17.51 -0.09
C VAL A 226 6.45 18.01 -0.47
N LEU A 227 5.81 18.81 0.39
CA LEU A 227 4.50 19.40 0.12
C LEU A 227 4.52 20.25 -1.16
N LEU A 228 5.52 21.12 -1.32
CA LEU A 228 5.67 21.94 -2.52
C LEU A 228 5.75 21.11 -3.80
N MET A 229 6.47 19.99 -3.77
CA MET A 229 6.77 19.19 -4.96
C MET A 229 5.61 18.27 -5.37
N ILE A 230 4.69 17.95 -4.45
CA ILE A 230 3.48 17.17 -4.74
C ILE A 230 2.25 18.04 -5.06
N SER A 231 2.29 19.33 -4.74
CA SER A 231 1.22 20.28 -5.00
C SER A 231 1.04 20.60 -6.49
N GLU A 232 -0.18 20.97 -6.87
CA GLU A 232 -0.52 21.37 -8.24
C GLU A 232 0.17 22.69 -8.63
N PRO A 233 0.49 22.94 -9.92
CA PRO A 233 1.22 24.14 -10.36
C PRO A 233 0.61 25.48 -9.94
N ASN A 234 -0.71 25.53 -9.77
CA ASN A 234 -1.46 26.74 -9.38
C ASN A 234 -1.89 26.74 -7.90
N GLU A 235 -1.53 25.72 -7.13
CA GLU A 235 -1.88 25.64 -5.71
C GLU A 235 -1.00 26.60 -4.89
N MET A 236 -1.67 27.49 -4.13
CA MET A 236 -0.97 28.38 -3.22
C MET A 236 -0.55 27.64 -1.95
N VAL A 237 0.67 27.11 -1.94
CA VAL A 237 1.26 26.53 -0.73
C VAL A 237 1.86 27.65 0.14
N PRO A 238 1.35 27.91 1.35
CA PRO A 238 1.88 28.96 2.23
C PRO A 238 3.33 28.70 2.59
N VAL A 239 4.14 29.76 2.72
CA VAL A 239 5.55 29.65 3.10
C VAL A 239 5.65 29.71 4.63
N PRO A 240 6.13 28.67 5.31
CA PRO A 240 6.03 28.55 6.77
C PRO A 240 6.99 29.47 7.53
N ASN A 241 8.17 29.72 6.98
CA ASN A 241 9.18 30.60 7.58
C ASN A 241 10.16 31.15 6.51
N ARG A 242 11.02 32.10 6.89
CA ARG A 242 11.96 32.72 5.95
C ARG A 242 12.97 31.73 5.36
N TYR A 243 13.41 30.73 6.11
CA TYR A 243 14.32 29.69 5.61
C TYR A 243 13.65 28.84 4.53
N ALA A 244 12.35 28.56 4.67
CA ALA A 244 11.57 27.85 3.67
C ALA A 244 11.46 28.66 2.38
N LYS A 245 11.31 30.00 2.48
CA LYS A 245 11.34 30.89 1.31
C LYS A 245 12.63 30.69 0.50
N THR A 246 13.78 30.75 1.17
CA THR A 246 15.09 30.56 0.56
C THR A 246 15.25 29.14 0.03
N MET A 247 14.93 28.12 0.82
CA MET A 247 15.00 26.71 0.41
C MET A 247 14.16 26.43 -0.84
N ARG A 248 12.90 26.88 -0.88
CA ARG A 248 12.03 26.74 -2.07
C ARG A 248 12.62 27.41 -3.30
N LYS A 249 13.15 28.63 -3.16
CA LYS A 249 13.81 29.35 -4.26
C LYS A 249 15.00 28.56 -4.78
N THR A 250 15.88 28.12 -3.88
CA THR A 250 17.09 27.38 -4.23
C THR A 250 16.80 26.03 -4.85
N VAL A 251 15.86 25.27 -4.28
CA VAL A 251 15.39 23.99 -4.84
C VAL A 251 14.81 24.22 -6.24
N ARG A 252 13.94 25.21 -6.44
CA ARG A 252 13.39 25.54 -7.78
C ARG A 252 14.49 25.88 -8.80
N LEU A 253 15.47 26.69 -8.41
CA LEU A 253 16.60 27.00 -9.29
C LEU A 253 17.38 25.74 -9.67
N MET A 254 17.64 24.87 -8.70
CA MET A 254 18.33 23.60 -8.92
C MET A 254 17.53 22.67 -9.84
N THR A 255 16.23 22.53 -9.60
CA THR A 255 15.35 21.64 -10.37
C THR A 255 15.12 22.17 -11.78
N GLN A 256 14.96 23.47 -11.97
CA GLN A 256 14.82 24.10 -13.29
C GLN A 256 16.10 23.98 -14.13
N THR A 257 17.28 24.11 -13.51
CA THR A 257 18.56 24.06 -14.23
C THR A 257 18.87 22.65 -14.74
N LYS A 258 18.36 21.60 -14.09
CA LYS A 258 18.75 20.19 -14.33
C LYS A 258 17.57 19.22 -14.25
N GLN A 259 16.40 19.63 -14.75
CA GLN A 259 15.17 18.82 -14.67
C GLN A 259 15.35 17.41 -15.22
N GLU A 260 15.94 17.28 -16.41
CA GLU A 260 16.18 15.99 -17.09
C GLU A 260 17.03 15.03 -16.26
N VAL A 261 18.00 15.57 -15.53
CA VAL A 261 18.94 14.81 -14.71
C VAL A 261 18.22 14.22 -13.50
N PHE A 262 17.43 15.02 -12.79
CA PHE A 262 16.63 14.55 -11.66
C PHE A 262 15.55 13.56 -12.09
N GLN A 263 14.89 13.82 -13.21
CA GLN A 263 13.88 12.92 -13.77
C GLN A 263 14.48 11.55 -14.13
N SER A 264 15.64 11.55 -14.82
CA SER A 264 16.35 10.30 -15.15
C SER A 264 16.76 9.51 -13.90
N TYR A 265 17.11 10.18 -12.80
CA TYR A 265 17.45 9.49 -11.56
C TYR A 265 16.24 8.88 -10.88
N THR A 266 15.13 9.62 -10.76
CA THR A 266 13.92 9.07 -10.16
C THR A 266 13.36 7.86 -10.91
N GLU A 267 13.46 7.86 -12.24
CA GLU A 267 13.06 6.71 -13.08
C GLU A 267 13.96 5.49 -12.85
N LYS A 268 15.28 5.70 -12.72
CA LYS A 268 16.26 4.62 -12.52
C LYS A 268 16.25 4.00 -11.13
N LEU A 269 15.70 4.68 -10.13
CA LEU A 269 15.68 4.18 -8.75
C LEU A 269 14.73 3.00 -8.52
N LEU A 270 13.82 2.71 -9.47
CA LEU A 270 12.85 1.60 -9.39
C LEU A 270 12.18 1.52 -8.01
N LEU A 271 11.68 2.67 -7.54
CA LEU A 271 11.08 2.80 -6.22
C LEU A 271 9.78 2.00 -6.12
N THR A 272 9.64 1.29 -5.00
CA THR A 272 8.45 0.58 -4.56
C THR A 272 8.19 0.92 -3.10
N GLU A 273 6.97 0.72 -2.61
CA GLU A 273 6.65 0.94 -1.18
C GLU A 273 7.52 0.08 -0.24
N ALA A 274 8.05 -1.06 -0.71
CA ALA A 274 8.90 -1.95 0.08
C ALA A 274 10.36 -1.46 0.19
N ASN A 275 10.91 -0.85 -0.86
CA ASN A 275 12.33 -0.46 -0.90
C ASN A 275 12.58 1.04 -0.66
N GLY A 276 11.54 1.88 -0.71
CA GLY A 276 11.68 3.34 -0.74
C GLY A 276 12.46 3.92 0.44
N PHE A 277 12.29 3.38 1.64
CA PHE A 277 13.01 3.84 2.83
C PHE A 277 14.51 3.50 2.75
N GLY A 278 14.84 2.28 2.30
CA GLY A 278 16.22 1.83 2.15
C GLY A 278 16.99 2.68 1.15
N VAL A 279 16.37 2.97 0.00
CA VAL A 279 16.94 3.84 -1.03
C VAL A 279 17.19 5.26 -0.51
N LEU A 280 16.20 5.87 0.15
CA LEU A 280 16.34 7.21 0.72
C LEU A 280 17.47 7.29 1.75
N LYS A 281 17.58 6.27 2.62
CA LYS A 281 18.67 6.17 3.59
C LYS A 281 20.02 6.06 2.91
N GLN A 282 20.14 5.14 1.95
CA GLN A 282 21.41 4.87 1.29
C GLN A 282 21.92 6.10 0.52
N VAL A 283 21.05 6.78 -0.23
CA VAL A 283 21.42 8.00 -0.94
C VAL A 283 21.88 9.10 0.01
N ALA A 284 21.20 9.27 1.14
CA ALA A 284 21.60 10.23 2.16
C ALA A 284 22.95 9.87 2.79
N ASP A 285 23.17 8.60 3.14
CA ASP A 285 24.43 8.11 3.70
C ASP A 285 25.59 8.29 2.72
N GLU A 286 25.41 7.95 1.45
CA GLU A 286 26.46 8.06 0.43
C GLU A 286 26.78 9.53 0.08
N MET A 287 25.76 10.39 0.01
CA MET A 287 25.94 11.83 -0.28
C MET A 287 26.78 12.55 0.78
N PHE A 288 26.66 12.13 2.04
CA PHE A 288 27.37 12.73 3.18
C PHE A 288 28.47 11.84 3.76
N GLY A 289 28.62 10.61 3.25
CA GLY A 289 29.69 9.69 3.62
C GLY A 289 31.03 10.01 2.92
N VAL A 290 30.99 10.65 1.74
CA VAL A 290 32.19 11.04 0.98
C VAL A 290 32.28 12.57 0.85
N GLY A 291 33.24 13.17 1.55
CA GLY A 291 33.58 14.60 1.44
C GLY A 291 32.90 15.53 2.46
N HIS A 292 33.02 16.84 2.27
CA HIS A 292 32.57 17.84 3.25
C HIS A 292 31.07 18.18 3.13
N ILE A 293 30.42 18.33 4.28
CA ILE A 293 29.06 18.88 4.39
C ILE A 293 29.09 20.33 3.92
N ASN A 294 28.12 20.70 3.07
CA ASN A 294 27.89 22.08 2.65
C ASN A 294 26.41 22.32 2.36
N TRP A 295 26.02 23.59 2.32
CA TRP A 295 24.63 23.99 2.10
C TRP A 295 24.07 23.50 0.76
N GLY A 296 24.87 23.47 -0.31
CA GLY A 296 24.45 22.99 -1.63
C GLY A 296 24.03 21.52 -1.63
N ARG A 297 24.75 20.66 -0.89
CA ARG A 297 24.37 19.24 -0.72
C ARG A 297 23.12 19.05 0.12
N ILE A 298 22.93 19.86 1.17
CA ILE A 298 21.70 19.82 1.98
C ILE A 298 20.49 20.18 1.10
N VAL A 299 20.60 21.21 0.27
CA VAL A 299 19.57 21.57 -0.71
C VAL A 299 19.34 20.43 -1.70
N ALA A 300 20.40 19.81 -2.23
CA ALA A 300 20.28 18.70 -3.17
C ALA A 300 19.57 17.49 -2.55
N LEU A 301 19.84 17.16 -1.27
CA LEU A 301 19.14 16.10 -0.55
C LEU A 301 17.63 16.37 -0.45
N PHE A 302 17.24 17.59 -0.09
CA PHE A 302 15.82 17.95 -0.01
C PHE A 302 15.15 18.02 -1.39
N ALA A 303 15.84 18.53 -2.41
CA ALA A 303 15.36 18.49 -3.79
C ALA A 303 15.12 17.04 -4.25
N PHE A 304 16.08 16.15 -3.98
CA PHE A 304 15.97 14.72 -4.26
C PHE A 304 14.76 14.09 -3.56
N GLY A 305 14.60 14.32 -2.25
CA GLY A 305 13.44 13.85 -1.49
C GLY A 305 12.11 14.38 -2.06
N GLY A 306 12.08 15.63 -2.49
CA GLY A 306 10.92 16.22 -3.16
C GLY A 306 10.57 15.51 -4.48
N PHE A 307 11.56 15.20 -5.31
CA PHE A 307 11.35 14.43 -6.54
C PHE A 307 10.89 12.99 -6.27
N VAL A 308 11.47 12.33 -5.27
CA VAL A 308 11.03 11.00 -4.81
C VAL A 308 9.57 11.03 -4.38
N ALA A 309 9.17 12.02 -3.57
CA ALA A 309 7.79 12.17 -3.12
C ALA A 309 6.84 12.48 -4.28
N ARG A 310 7.23 13.34 -5.23
CA ARG A 310 6.44 13.63 -6.43
C ARG A 310 6.22 12.37 -7.28
N ASN A 311 7.29 11.64 -7.61
CA ASN A 311 7.18 10.40 -8.37
C ASN A 311 6.33 9.35 -7.62
N ALA A 312 6.47 9.25 -6.30
CA ALA A 312 5.64 8.37 -5.49
C ALA A 312 4.15 8.78 -5.51
N ASN A 313 3.85 10.08 -5.47
CA ASN A 313 2.50 10.60 -5.55
C ASN A 313 1.86 10.29 -6.93
N GLU A 314 2.59 10.53 -8.02
CA GLU A 314 2.16 10.21 -9.40
C GLU A 314 1.87 8.70 -9.57
N ASN A 315 2.63 7.84 -8.87
CA ASN A 315 2.47 6.39 -8.86
C ASN A 315 1.57 5.86 -7.72
N LYS A 316 0.85 6.72 -7.00
CA LYS A 316 -0.08 6.36 -5.90
C LYS A 316 0.55 5.59 -4.72
N MET A 317 1.86 5.76 -4.49
CA MET A 317 2.61 5.18 -3.37
C MET A 317 2.59 6.10 -2.14
N LYS A 318 1.42 6.20 -1.49
CA LYS A 318 1.19 7.19 -0.41
C LYS A 318 2.15 7.02 0.77
N SER A 319 2.52 5.79 1.12
CA SER A 319 3.42 5.53 2.25
C SER A 319 4.76 6.27 2.11
N ILE A 320 5.34 6.28 0.90
CA ILE A 320 6.60 6.96 0.59
C ILE A 320 6.46 8.47 0.77
N VAL A 321 5.36 9.05 0.28
CA VAL A 321 5.08 10.48 0.44
C VAL A 321 5.01 10.86 1.92
N ASP A 322 4.30 10.06 2.72
CA ASP A 322 4.03 10.34 4.14
C ASP A 322 5.32 10.39 4.99
N TYR A 323 6.28 9.48 4.77
CA TYR A 323 7.50 9.43 5.60
C TYR A 323 8.69 10.23 5.02
N THR A 324 8.73 10.55 3.73
CA THR A 324 9.94 11.11 3.08
C THR A 324 10.42 12.41 3.76
N GLY A 325 9.51 13.37 3.95
CA GLY A 325 9.85 14.66 4.56
C GLY A 325 10.23 14.52 6.04
N GLU A 326 9.59 13.62 6.77
CA GLU A 326 9.93 13.38 8.17
C GLU A 326 11.29 12.70 8.33
N TYR A 327 11.57 11.70 7.50
CA TYR A 327 12.82 10.96 7.53
C TYR A 327 14.02 11.85 7.19
N LEU A 328 13.99 12.55 6.06
CA LEU A 328 15.10 13.40 5.62
C LEU A 328 15.32 14.57 6.57
N GLY A 329 14.25 15.16 7.11
CA GLY A 329 14.33 16.14 8.18
C GLY A 329 15.06 15.61 9.42
N LYS A 330 14.70 14.41 9.89
CA LYS A 330 15.36 13.74 11.02
C LYS A 330 16.81 13.36 10.72
N TYR A 331 17.11 12.96 9.47
CA TYR A 331 18.47 12.68 9.02
C TYR A 331 19.36 13.92 9.14
N VAL A 332 18.92 15.05 8.59
CA VAL A 332 19.64 16.33 8.66
C VAL A 332 19.80 16.77 10.13
N ALA A 333 18.73 16.70 10.93
CA ALA A 333 18.77 17.04 12.35
C ALA A 333 19.81 16.22 13.13
N LYS A 334 19.81 14.89 12.95
CA LYS A 334 20.69 13.97 13.67
C LYS A 334 22.14 14.07 13.23
N TYR A 335 22.39 13.98 11.92
CA TYR A 335 23.75 13.81 11.39
C TYR A 335 24.40 15.13 10.96
N LEU A 336 23.62 16.10 10.49
CA LEU A 336 24.16 17.36 9.95
C LEU A 336 23.93 18.56 10.89
N GLY A 337 23.08 18.43 11.90
CA GLY A 337 22.78 19.51 12.84
C GLY A 337 24.02 20.10 13.51
N GLY A 338 25.07 19.29 13.72
CA GLY A 338 26.32 19.72 14.36
C GLY A 338 27.12 20.65 13.49
N TRP A 339 27.11 20.35 12.19
CA TRP A 339 27.71 21.22 11.21
C TRP A 339 26.88 22.50 11.03
N ILE A 340 25.55 22.38 10.95
CA ILE A 340 24.64 23.53 10.82
C ILE A 340 24.84 24.51 11.99
N GLU A 341 24.89 24.01 13.23
CA GLU A 341 25.12 24.84 14.41
C GLU A 341 26.46 25.57 14.33
N LYS A 342 27.52 24.88 13.90
CA LYS A 342 28.86 25.49 13.71
C LYS A 342 28.92 26.55 12.61
N GLN A 343 28.06 26.47 11.59
CA GLN A 343 27.96 27.51 10.55
C GLN A 343 27.22 28.77 11.03
N GLY A 344 26.54 28.73 12.18
CA GLY A 344 25.66 29.82 12.61
C GLY A 344 24.17 29.52 12.43
N GLY A 345 23.81 28.25 12.22
CA GLY A 345 22.43 27.80 12.09
C GLY A 345 21.83 28.08 10.72
N TRP A 346 20.49 28.08 10.66
CA TRP A 346 19.76 28.34 9.40
C TRP A 346 19.80 29.81 8.96
N ASP A 347 20.23 30.72 9.84
CA ASP A 347 20.49 32.12 9.49
C ASP A 347 21.67 32.24 8.52
N ASP A 348 22.73 31.45 8.75
CA ASP A 348 23.87 31.38 7.83
C ASP A 348 23.46 30.80 6.47
N PHE A 349 22.59 29.79 6.44
CA PHE A 349 22.03 29.27 5.20
C PHE A 349 21.33 30.37 4.39
N GLU A 350 20.45 31.15 5.01
CA GLU A 350 19.74 32.24 4.33
C GLU A 350 20.70 33.30 3.81
N LYS A 351 21.67 33.70 4.64
CA LYS A 351 22.70 34.67 4.29
C LYS A 351 23.56 34.17 3.13
N PHE A 352 24.05 32.93 3.20
CA PHE A 352 24.84 32.28 2.17
C PHE A 352 24.13 32.39 0.82
N PHE A 353 22.85 31.97 0.75
CA PHE A 353 22.03 32.03 -0.47
C PHE A 353 21.69 33.43 -0.96
N THR A 354 21.57 34.41 -0.06
CA THR A 354 21.26 35.80 -0.42
C THR A 354 22.50 36.58 -0.90
N GLU A 355 23.65 36.42 -0.24
CA GLU A 355 24.87 37.19 -0.56
C GLU A 355 25.50 36.77 -1.87
N THR A 356 25.56 35.48 -2.12
CA THR A 356 26.21 34.97 -3.32
C THR A 356 25.31 35.18 -4.57
N GLU A 357 24.02 35.55 -4.41
CA GLU A 357 23.21 36.11 -5.53
C GLU A 357 23.74 37.47 -6.01
N THR A 358 24.37 38.25 -5.11
CA THR A 358 24.90 39.58 -5.43
C THR A 358 26.32 39.54 -6.04
N GLN A 359 26.96 38.37 -6.05
CA GLN A 359 28.33 38.16 -6.53
C GLN A 359 28.36 37.16 -7.71
N PRO A 360 28.26 37.62 -8.97
CA PRO A 360 28.16 36.74 -10.15
C PRO A 360 29.42 35.92 -10.48
N SER A 361 30.56 36.16 -9.81
CA SER A 361 31.83 35.48 -10.07
C SER A 361 32.06 34.19 -9.27
N PHE A 362 31.32 33.95 -8.17
CA PHE A 362 31.46 32.75 -7.34
C PHE A 362 30.22 31.85 -7.49
N GLY A 363 30.38 30.84 -8.34
CA GLY A 363 29.27 30.09 -8.92
C GLY A 363 28.58 29.11 -7.97
N TRP A 364 27.38 29.49 -7.50
CA TRP A 364 26.35 28.55 -7.05
C TRP A 364 26.17 27.37 -8.00
N GLN A 365 26.25 27.63 -9.30
CA GLN A 365 26.16 26.62 -10.34
C GLN A 365 27.21 25.52 -10.15
N SER A 366 28.44 25.85 -9.75
CA SER A 366 29.49 24.86 -9.47
C SER A 366 29.17 24.03 -8.22
N LEU A 367 28.67 24.67 -7.15
CA LEU A 367 28.22 23.98 -5.94
C LEU A 367 27.01 23.07 -6.19
N PHE A 368 26.08 23.48 -7.06
CA PHE A 368 24.96 22.63 -7.46
C PHE A 368 25.38 21.50 -8.39
N LEU A 369 26.26 21.75 -9.36
CA LEU A 369 26.74 20.70 -10.26
C LEU A 369 27.47 19.60 -9.49
N THR A 370 28.30 19.97 -8.52
CA THR A 370 28.97 18.99 -7.65
C THR A 370 27.99 18.26 -6.74
N ALA A 371 27.02 18.95 -6.13
CA ALA A 371 26.01 18.32 -5.29
C ALA A 371 25.10 17.36 -6.06
N ILE A 372 24.63 17.75 -7.26
CA ILE A 372 23.80 16.91 -8.13
C ILE A 372 24.60 15.71 -8.62
N GLY A 373 25.85 15.91 -9.08
CA GLY A 373 26.70 14.81 -9.55
C GLY A 373 26.96 13.76 -8.46
N LEU A 374 27.11 14.17 -7.20
CA LEU A 374 27.25 13.23 -6.09
C LEU A 374 25.93 12.55 -5.72
N THR A 375 24.82 13.28 -5.75
CA THR A 375 23.48 12.71 -5.55
C THR A 375 23.17 11.64 -6.59
N ALA A 376 23.53 11.92 -7.84
CA ALA A 376 23.42 11.00 -8.97
C ALA A 376 24.20 9.71 -8.76
N LEU A 377 25.48 9.84 -8.40
CA LEU A 377 26.36 8.70 -8.16
C LEU A 377 25.85 7.86 -7.00
N ALA A 378 25.38 8.52 -5.93
CA ALA A 378 24.80 7.83 -4.78
C ALA A 378 23.52 7.05 -5.14
N ALA A 379 22.62 7.69 -5.89
CA ALA A 379 21.42 7.03 -6.40
C ALA A 379 21.76 5.81 -7.28
N LEU A 380 22.74 5.94 -8.18
CA LEU A 380 23.15 4.83 -9.06
C LEU A 380 23.86 3.70 -8.30
N ALA A 381 24.65 4.00 -7.26
CA ALA A 381 25.26 2.99 -6.40
C ALA A 381 24.21 2.25 -5.57
N SER A 382 23.15 2.94 -5.12
CA SER A 382 22.04 2.32 -4.39
C SER A 382 21.25 1.27 -5.19
N VAL A 383 21.10 1.50 -6.49
CA VAL A 383 20.45 0.54 -7.40
C VAL A 383 21.31 -0.71 -7.60
N LYS A 384 22.65 -0.58 -7.63
CA LYS A 384 23.57 -1.73 -7.80
C LYS A 384 23.72 -2.59 -6.55
N GLY A 385 23.45 -2.05 -5.36
CA GLY A 385 23.53 -2.81 -4.10
C GLY A 385 22.27 -3.62 -3.78
N SER A 386 21.20 -3.48 -4.57
CA SER A 386 19.89 -4.11 -4.34
C SER A 386 19.52 -5.18 -5.37
N THR A 387 20.43 -5.46 -6.33
CA THR A 387 20.42 -6.62 -7.24
C THR A 387 21.44 -7.64 -6.78
#